data_AF-A0A7M1I091-F1
#
_entry.id   AF-A0A7M1I091-F1
#
_cell.length_a   1.000
_cell.length_b   1.000
_cell.length_c   1.000
_cell.angle_alpha   90.00
_cell.angle_beta   90.00
_cell.angle_gamma   90.00
#
_symmetry.space_group_name_H-M   'P 1'
#
loop_
_entity.id
_entity.type
_entity.pdbx_description
1 polymer ?
#
loop_
_entity_poly.entity_id
_entity_poly.type
_entity_poly.pdbx_seq_one_letter_code
_entity_poly.pdbx_strand_id
1 'polypeptide(L)'
;MKRYTHDLETDLNDVDKTPSLIHKTLLTASTIYDLKYLAQILNDENGSNWSRASLKRQVTCIPEHCDLSIADGRYLQTLIPSRPADYEDRHFSFIDLFAGIGGLRSGFDAIGGKCLFTSEWNTYSSRTYRANWYCDENEHRFNSDIRDITLSNRPEVTDDEAYKFIDASIPDHDVLLAGFPCQPFSIAGVSKKNSMGRKHGFECDTQGTLFFDVARIIRAKQPAIFVLENVKNLKSHDKGNTFNIIMKTLDELGYDVANSESTGADDPKVIDGRHFRPQHRERIVLIGFRRDLRLKDGFTLRDIKDFYPDKRPSLSDLLDPSVDSKYILSPKLWEYLYNYAKKHAAKGNGFGFGIVDPSNVNSVTRTLSSRYMKDGSEILIDRGWSHELGETDFHNTYNMDRRPRMLTPRECSRLMGFDKPGESVFRIPVSNTQAYRQFGNSVVVDVFAAVAKLLKSRIEFAASQRLRQFYDEVS
;
A
#
# COMPACT_ATOMS: atom_id res chain seq x y z
N MET A 1 6.49 20.04 46.22
CA MET A 1 6.30 18.61 46.59
C MET A 1 6.82 17.78 45.43
N LYS A 2 7.68 16.79 45.72
CA LYS A 2 8.66 16.15 44.81
C LYS A 2 8.06 15.72 43.44
N ARG A 3 8.58 16.31 42.35
CA ARG A 3 8.37 15.84 40.97
C ARG A 3 9.28 14.64 40.74
N TYR A 4 8.69 13.49 40.44
CA TYR A 4 9.37 12.39 39.76
C TYR A 4 9.43 12.77 38.28
N THR A 5 10.60 13.22 37.82
CA THR A 5 10.98 13.19 36.41
C THR A 5 11.33 11.75 36.09
N HIS A 6 10.56 11.11 35.21
CA HIS A 6 10.88 9.79 34.67
C HIS A 6 11.43 9.98 33.27
N ASP A 7 12.58 9.37 33.04
CA ASP A 7 13.45 9.51 31.88
C ASP A 7 12.74 9.11 30.58
N LEU A 8 12.80 10.00 29.58
CA LEU A 8 12.47 9.74 28.18
C LEU A 8 13.58 10.32 27.32
N GLU A 9 14.77 9.73 27.44
CA GLU A 9 15.81 9.79 26.42
C GLU A 9 16.11 8.34 26.03
N THR A 10 15.47 7.85 24.97
CA THR A 10 15.90 6.59 24.32
C THR A 10 17.02 6.94 23.36
N ASP A 11 18.18 7.19 23.94
CA ASP A 11 19.41 7.41 23.22
C ASP A 11 19.91 6.08 22.63
N LEU A 12 20.30 6.09 21.36
CA LEU A 12 20.66 4.90 20.56
C LEU A 12 21.95 4.19 21.03
N ASN A 13 22.49 4.54 22.21
CA ASN A 13 23.81 4.12 22.67
C ASN A 13 23.97 3.72 24.14
N ASP A 14 22.94 3.71 25.01
CA ASP A 14 23.10 3.23 26.41
C ASP A 14 22.30 1.93 26.68
N VAL A 15 22.95 0.77 26.85
CA VAL A 15 23.32 0.15 28.13
C VAL A 15 22.11 -0.34 28.94
N ASP A 16 21.32 -1.26 28.36
CA ASP A 16 20.84 -2.48 29.02
C ASP A 16 20.21 -3.45 28.01
N LYS A 17 21.06 -4.22 27.32
CA LYS A 17 20.62 -5.25 26.35
C LYS A 17 20.27 -6.54 27.09
N THR A 18 19.21 -6.47 27.88
CA THR A 18 18.70 -7.61 28.64
C THR A 18 18.22 -8.72 27.70
N PRO A 19 18.24 -10.00 28.14
CA PRO A 19 17.60 -11.10 27.41
C PRO A 19 16.16 -10.77 26.98
N SER A 20 15.45 -9.96 27.77
CA SER A 20 14.10 -9.48 27.47
C SER A 20 14.00 -8.65 26.19
N LEU A 21 14.90 -7.69 25.98
CA LEU A 21 14.90 -6.86 24.77
C LEU A 21 15.28 -7.66 23.52
N ILE A 22 16.26 -8.57 23.64
CA ILE A 22 16.67 -9.46 22.54
C ILE A 22 15.52 -10.38 22.16
N HIS A 23 14.85 -10.98 23.15
CA HIS A 23 13.68 -11.82 22.94
C HIS A 23 12.55 -11.04 22.25
N LYS A 24 12.23 -9.82 22.72
CA LYS A 24 11.23 -8.95 22.07
C LYS A 24 11.59 -8.68 20.61
N THR A 25 12.85 -8.37 20.32
CA THR A 25 13.33 -8.12 18.96
C THR A 25 13.15 -9.36 18.07
N LEU A 26 13.45 -10.55 18.59
CA LEU A 26 13.20 -11.82 17.90
C LEU A 26 11.71 -12.03 17.62
N LEU A 27 10.83 -11.78 18.61
CA LEU A 27 9.38 -11.88 18.42
C LEU A 27 8.93 -10.97 17.27
N THR A 28 9.32 -9.70 17.30
CA THR A 28 8.98 -8.73 16.25
C THR A 28 9.50 -9.18 14.88
N ALA A 29 10.78 -9.55 14.78
CA ALA A 29 11.38 -10.03 13.53
C ALA A 29 10.66 -11.28 13.00
N SER A 30 10.23 -12.19 13.87
CA SER A 30 9.51 -13.42 13.49
C SER A 30 8.10 -13.16 12.95
N THR A 31 7.50 -12.01 13.26
CA THR A 31 6.24 -11.58 12.63
C THR A 31 6.45 -11.10 11.18
N ILE A 32 7.68 -10.77 10.80
CA ILE A 32 8.04 -10.19 9.49
C ILE A 32 8.70 -11.24 8.59
N TYR A 33 9.65 -12.02 9.12
CA TYR A 33 10.51 -12.92 8.35
C TYR A 33 10.27 -14.39 8.72
N ASP A 34 10.45 -15.29 7.74
CA ASP A 34 10.37 -16.73 8.03
C ASP A 34 11.54 -17.16 8.91
N LEU A 35 11.29 -18.02 9.90
CA LEU A 35 12.32 -18.48 10.84
C LEU A 35 13.49 -19.21 10.17
N LYS A 36 13.28 -19.85 9.01
CA LYS A 36 14.38 -20.44 8.23
C LYS A 36 15.29 -19.34 7.67
N TYR A 37 14.70 -18.25 7.18
CA TYR A 37 15.44 -17.10 6.69
C TYR A 37 16.22 -16.42 7.82
N LEU A 38 15.56 -16.17 8.97
CA LEU A 38 16.22 -15.60 10.15
C LEU A 38 17.38 -16.47 10.66
N ALA A 39 17.22 -17.80 10.68
CA ALA A 39 18.30 -18.70 11.05
C ALA A 39 19.48 -18.59 10.09
N GLN A 40 19.22 -18.58 8.78
CA GLN A 40 20.26 -18.49 7.77
C GLN A 40 21.04 -17.19 7.88
N ILE A 41 20.37 -16.03 7.92
CA ILE A 41 21.07 -14.74 7.98
C ILE A 41 21.86 -14.54 9.27
N LEU A 42 21.40 -15.08 10.40
CA LEU A 42 22.15 -15.00 11.66
C LEU A 42 23.39 -15.88 11.63
N ASN A 43 23.30 -17.05 11.00
CA ASN A 43 24.46 -17.93 10.83
C ASN A 43 25.48 -17.31 9.86
N ASP A 44 25.00 -16.74 8.75
CA ASP A 44 25.84 -16.12 7.73
C ASP A 44 26.56 -14.87 8.27
N GLU A 45 25.88 -14.04 9.07
CA GLU A 45 26.43 -12.78 9.59
C GLU A 45 27.31 -13.00 10.84
N ASN A 46 26.82 -13.77 11.83
CA ASN A 46 27.45 -13.85 13.15
C ASN A 46 28.21 -15.17 13.38
N GLY A 47 28.19 -16.11 12.43
CA GLY A 47 28.73 -17.46 12.65
C GLY A 47 27.91 -18.28 13.65
N SER A 48 26.66 -17.90 13.90
CA SER A 48 25.73 -18.59 14.78
C SER A 48 25.37 -20.00 14.25
N ASN A 49 24.73 -20.83 15.08
CA ASN A 49 24.31 -22.19 14.70
C ASN A 49 22.80 -22.39 14.91
N TRP A 50 22.01 -21.52 14.30
CA TRP A 50 20.57 -21.55 14.34
C TRP A 50 19.99 -22.46 13.25
N SER A 51 18.91 -23.14 13.60
CA SER A 51 18.01 -23.83 12.67
C SER A 51 16.61 -23.26 12.85
N ARG A 52 15.72 -23.48 11.88
CA ARG A 52 14.30 -23.13 12.03
C ARG A 52 13.71 -23.66 13.34
N ALA A 53 14.07 -24.88 13.73
CA ALA A 53 13.57 -25.52 14.95
C ALA A 53 14.16 -24.90 16.23
N SER A 54 15.46 -24.56 16.23
CA SER A 54 16.06 -23.92 17.41
C SER A 54 15.58 -22.50 17.60
N LEU A 55 15.45 -21.68 16.55
CA LEU A 55 14.83 -20.35 16.67
C LEU A 55 13.37 -20.40 17.07
N LYS A 56 12.61 -21.40 16.59
CA LYS A 56 11.21 -21.57 17.03
C LYS A 56 11.11 -21.77 18.55
N ARG A 57 12.04 -22.51 19.15
CA ARG A 57 12.09 -22.68 20.62
C ARG A 57 12.33 -21.35 21.32
N GLN A 58 13.22 -20.52 20.78
CA GLN A 58 13.54 -19.20 21.32
C GLN A 58 12.36 -18.21 21.19
N VAL A 59 11.53 -18.32 20.15
CA VAL A 59 10.30 -17.52 20.01
C VAL A 59 9.23 -17.91 21.04
N THR A 60 9.25 -19.15 21.52
CA THR A 60 8.24 -19.67 22.45
C THR A 60 8.69 -19.70 23.91
N CYS A 61 9.95 -19.35 24.20
CA CYS A 61 10.47 -19.36 25.56
C CYS A 61 10.03 -18.10 26.33
N ILE A 62 10.26 -18.11 27.64
CA ILE A 62 10.18 -16.87 28.43
C ILE A 62 11.46 -16.04 28.19
N PRO A 63 11.39 -14.70 28.30
CA PRO A 63 12.48 -13.83 27.85
C PRO A 63 13.83 -14.07 28.54
N GLU A 64 13.82 -14.53 29.80
CA GLU A 64 15.03 -14.84 30.59
C GLU A 64 15.80 -16.05 30.08
N HIS A 65 15.16 -16.91 29.29
CA HIS A 65 15.75 -18.11 28.68
C HIS A 65 16.08 -17.93 27.20
N CYS A 66 16.07 -16.70 26.69
CA CYS A 66 16.43 -16.43 25.31
C CYS A 66 17.94 -16.58 25.12
N ASP A 67 18.35 -17.61 24.37
CA ASP A 67 19.76 -17.93 24.14
C ASP A 67 20.40 -17.13 22.99
N LEU A 68 19.69 -16.14 22.43
CA LEU A 68 20.24 -15.31 21.36
C LEU A 68 21.36 -14.43 21.92
N SER A 69 22.47 -14.38 21.18
CA SER A 69 23.58 -13.52 21.55
C SER A 69 23.22 -12.04 21.40
N ILE A 70 23.98 -11.16 22.05
CA ILE A 70 23.85 -9.70 21.84
C ILE A 70 24.10 -9.34 20.38
N ALA A 71 24.99 -10.05 19.67
CA ALA A 71 25.25 -9.85 18.25
C ALA A 71 24.02 -10.22 17.41
N ASP A 72 23.36 -11.34 17.70
CA ASP A 72 22.11 -11.75 17.04
C ASP A 72 21.02 -10.70 17.25
N GLY A 73 20.82 -10.24 18.49
CA GLY A 73 19.85 -9.20 18.81
C GLY A 73 20.11 -7.89 18.05
N ARG A 74 21.38 -7.44 17.99
CA ARG A 74 21.77 -6.24 17.24
C ARG A 74 21.48 -6.39 15.74
N TYR A 75 21.79 -7.55 15.16
CA TYR A 75 21.53 -7.77 13.75
C TYR A 75 20.03 -7.82 13.44
N LEU A 76 19.23 -8.53 14.25
CA LEU A 76 17.78 -8.56 14.08
C LEU A 76 17.15 -7.16 14.14
N GLN A 77 17.66 -6.28 14.99
CA GLN A 77 17.18 -4.89 15.09
C GLN A 77 17.34 -4.12 13.77
N THR A 78 18.38 -4.41 12.97
CA THR A 78 18.60 -3.77 11.65
C THR A 78 17.55 -4.16 10.61
N LEU A 79 16.90 -5.31 10.81
CA LEU A 79 15.89 -5.86 9.90
C LEU A 79 14.49 -5.28 10.16
N ILE A 80 14.32 -4.56 11.27
CA ILE A 80 13.07 -3.95 11.72
C ILE A 80 13.17 -2.43 11.48
N PRO A 81 12.09 -1.75 11.04
CA PRO A 81 12.09 -0.30 10.91
C PRO A 81 12.39 0.39 12.24
N SER A 82 13.30 1.37 12.24
CA SER A 82 13.57 2.21 13.41
C SER A 82 12.51 3.29 13.58
N ARG A 83 12.35 3.78 14.82
CA ARG A 83 11.55 4.98 15.10
C ARG A 83 12.11 6.16 14.27
N PRO A 84 11.27 6.89 13.52
CA PRO A 84 11.70 8.12 12.84
C PRO A 84 12.23 9.15 13.84
N ALA A 85 13.26 9.91 13.46
CA ALA A 85 13.83 10.94 14.34
C ALA A 85 12.83 12.06 14.68
N ASP A 86 11.89 12.32 13.77
CA ASP A 86 10.85 13.35 13.88
C ASP A 86 9.55 12.82 14.52
N TYR A 87 9.54 11.62 15.11
CA TYR A 87 8.31 10.93 15.49
C TYR A 87 7.45 11.69 16.51
N GLU A 88 8.07 12.36 17.47
CA GLU A 88 7.38 13.19 18.48
C GLU A 88 6.86 14.50 17.89
N ASP A 89 7.52 15.01 16.86
CA ASP A 89 7.19 16.28 16.21
C ASP A 89 6.11 16.12 15.13
N ARG A 90 5.57 14.92 14.92
CA ARG A 90 4.53 14.67 13.90
C ARG A 90 3.24 15.40 14.25
N HIS A 91 2.78 16.27 13.35
CA HIS A 91 1.76 17.28 13.64
C HIS A 91 0.32 16.86 13.29
N PHE A 92 0.12 15.71 12.65
CA PHE A 92 -1.21 15.18 12.36
C PHE A 92 -1.20 13.65 12.40
N SER A 93 -2.37 13.04 12.58
CA SER A 93 -2.54 11.60 12.58
C SER A 93 -3.39 11.10 11.41
N PHE A 94 -3.15 9.85 11.00
CA PHE A 94 -3.92 9.20 9.96
C PHE A 94 -4.12 7.70 10.21
N ILE A 95 -5.08 7.11 9.50
CA ILE A 95 -5.27 5.65 9.45
C ILE A 95 -5.14 5.13 8.01
N ASP A 96 -4.81 3.86 7.87
CA ASP A 96 -4.48 3.22 6.59
C ASP A 96 -5.28 1.92 6.40
N LEU A 97 -6.41 2.00 5.69
CA LEU A 97 -7.33 0.89 5.46
C LEU A 97 -7.05 0.21 4.11
N PHE A 98 -7.09 -1.13 4.09
CA PHE A 98 -6.69 -1.93 2.92
C PHE A 98 -5.28 -1.56 2.45
N ALA A 99 -4.37 -1.42 3.41
CA ALA A 99 -3.09 -0.75 3.25
C ALA A 99 -2.13 -1.42 2.25
N GLY A 100 -2.32 -2.71 1.98
CA GLY A 100 -1.39 -3.52 1.21
C GLY A 100 0.00 -3.47 1.83
N ILE A 101 0.95 -2.87 1.10
CA ILE A 101 2.34 -2.69 1.55
C ILE A 101 2.67 -1.22 1.90
N GLY A 102 1.65 -0.37 2.07
CA GLY A 102 1.77 1.01 2.56
C GLY A 102 2.04 2.05 1.47
N GLY A 103 1.54 1.81 0.25
CA GLY A 103 1.72 2.77 -0.85
C GLY A 103 1.03 4.11 -0.63
N LEU A 104 -0.17 4.11 -0.01
CA LEU A 104 -0.85 5.33 0.40
C LEU A 104 -0.14 6.00 1.58
N ARG A 105 0.15 5.22 2.63
CA ARG A 105 0.88 5.66 3.82
C ARG A 105 2.14 6.44 3.49
N SER A 106 2.95 5.94 2.54
CA SER A 106 4.25 6.54 2.23
C SER A 106 4.19 8.05 1.98
N GLY A 107 3.15 8.55 1.31
CA GLY A 107 3.01 9.98 1.03
C GLY A 107 2.68 10.81 2.28
N PHE A 108 1.83 10.28 3.15
CA PHE A 108 1.37 10.96 4.37
C PHE A 108 2.40 10.86 5.51
N ASP A 109 3.12 9.75 5.60
CA ASP A 109 4.26 9.59 6.50
C ASP A 109 5.35 10.64 6.17
N ALA A 110 5.63 10.85 4.88
CA ALA A 110 6.65 11.79 4.40
C ALA A 110 6.35 13.29 4.62
N ILE A 111 5.10 13.66 4.92
CA ILE A 111 4.73 15.04 5.26
C ILE A 111 4.52 15.24 6.77
N GLY A 112 4.97 14.30 7.61
CA GLY A 112 4.92 14.40 9.07
C GLY A 112 3.67 13.78 9.71
N GLY A 113 3.03 12.81 9.05
CA GLY A 113 1.84 12.14 9.57
C GLY A 113 2.18 10.95 10.47
N LYS A 114 1.42 10.77 11.55
CA LYS A 114 1.51 9.60 12.44
C LYS A 114 0.43 8.57 12.09
N CYS A 115 0.82 7.38 11.64
CA CYS A 115 -0.13 6.29 11.39
C CYS A 115 -0.56 5.67 12.72
N LEU A 116 -1.85 5.76 13.09
CA LEU A 116 -2.37 5.24 14.36
C LEU A 116 -3.12 3.91 14.21
N PHE A 117 -3.58 3.59 12.99
CA PHE A 117 -4.30 2.35 12.73
C PHE A 117 -4.04 1.86 11.32
N THR A 118 -3.84 0.55 11.16
CA THR A 118 -3.71 -0.09 9.85
C THR A 118 -4.62 -1.31 9.77
N SER A 119 -5.35 -1.45 8.67
CA SER A 119 -6.10 -2.67 8.34
C SER A 119 -5.58 -3.29 7.05
N GLU A 120 -5.10 -4.53 7.12
CA GLU A 120 -4.66 -5.30 5.95
C GLU A 120 -4.82 -6.80 6.20
N TRP A 121 -5.64 -7.44 5.36
CA TRP A 121 -6.05 -8.83 5.51
C TRP A 121 -5.01 -9.84 4.98
N ASN A 122 -4.21 -9.45 3.99
CA ASN A 122 -3.25 -10.34 3.37
C ASN A 122 -1.98 -10.41 4.22
N THR A 123 -1.81 -11.53 4.91
CA THR A 123 -0.68 -11.78 5.82
C THR A 123 0.70 -11.52 5.19
N TYR A 124 0.91 -11.84 3.91
CA TYR A 124 2.17 -11.54 3.23
C TYR A 124 2.38 -10.04 3.04
N SER A 125 1.32 -9.30 2.73
CA SER A 125 1.36 -7.84 2.59
C SER A 125 1.61 -7.19 3.94
N SER A 126 0.94 -7.65 5.01
CA SER A 126 1.20 -7.21 6.39
C SER A 126 2.66 -7.43 6.81
N ARG A 127 3.28 -8.55 6.40
CA ARG A 127 4.72 -8.82 6.62
C ARG A 127 5.60 -7.78 5.92
N THR A 128 5.38 -7.55 4.62
CA THR A 128 6.12 -6.52 3.87
C THR A 128 5.89 -5.12 4.43
N TYR A 129 4.66 -4.80 4.86
CA TYR A 129 4.33 -3.53 5.52
C TYR A 129 5.16 -3.33 6.79
N ARG A 130 5.13 -4.29 7.72
CA ARG A 130 5.87 -4.25 8.99
C ARG A 130 7.39 -4.23 8.81
N ALA A 131 7.90 -4.73 7.69
CA ALA A 131 9.34 -4.66 7.36
C ALA A 131 9.81 -3.25 6.96
N ASN A 132 8.89 -2.37 6.59
CA ASN A 132 9.20 -1.07 6.00
C ASN A 132 8.67 0.12 6.78
N TRP A 133 7.63 -0.08 7.59
CA TRP A 133 6.96 0.99 8.31
C TRP A 133 7.06 0.80 9.81
N TYR A 134 7.56 1.83 10.51
CA TYR A 134 7.56 1.84 11.97
C TYR A 134 6.14 1.89 12.52
N CYS A 135 5.84 1.01 13.48
CA CYS A 135 4.57 0.95 14.18
C CYS A 135 4.88 0.88 15.68
N ASP A 136 4.62 1.97 16.41
CA ASP A 136 4.75 1.98 17.88
C ASP A 136 3.63 1.15 18.49
N GLU A 137 3.95 0.10 19.24
CA GLU A 137 2.96 -0.82 19.81
C GLU A 137 2.01 -0.16 20.83
N ASN A 138 2.39 1.00 21.39
CA ASN A 138 1.57 1.74 22.35
C ASN A 138 0.56 2.67 21.67
N GLU A 139 0.83 3.07 20.43
CA GLU A 139 0.04 4.10 19.73
C GLU A 139 -0.60 3.59 18.43
N HIS A 140 -0.01 2.57 17.81
CA HIS A 140 -0.46 1.97 16.57
C HIS A 140 -1.17 0.64 16.80
N ARG A 141 -2.31 0.46 16.14
CA ARG A 141 -3.05 -0.81 16.13
C ARG A 141 -3.12 -1.40 14.73
N PHE A 142 -2.95 -2.71 14.65
CA PHE A 142 -3.08 -3.47 13.40
C PHE A 142 -4.30 -4.37 13.43
N ASN A 143 -5.10 -4.34 12.36
CA ASN A 143 -6.26 -5.18 12.16
C ASN A 143 -6.08 -6.02 10.87
N SER A 144 -6.56 -7.25 10.89
CA SER A 144 -6.54 -8.13 9.71
C SER A 144 -7.85 -8.06 8.93
N ASP A 145 -8.99 -8.25 9.59
CA ASP A 145 -10.31 -8.17 8.96
C ASP A 145 -11.07 -6.96 9.49
N ILE A 146 -11.32 -5.98 8.62
CA ILE A 146 -11.98 -4.72 9.02
C ILE A 146 -13.40 -4.95 9.55
N ARG A 147 -14.03 -6.07 9.16
CA ARG A 147 -15.39 -6.43 9.58
C ARG A 147 -15.47 -6.80 11.04
N ASP A 148 -14.35 -7.20 11.65
CA ASP A 148 -14.26 -7.43 13.09
C ASP A 148 -14.32 -6.12 13.88
N ILE A 149 -14.03 -4.99 13.23
CA ILE A 149 -14.13 -3.64 13.81
C ILE A 149 -15.46 -2.98 13.46
N THR A 150 -15.92 -3.09 12.22
CA THR A 150 -17.18 -2.45 11.79
C THR A 150 -18.42 -3.27 12.12
N LEU A 151 -18.22 -4.51 12.59
CA LEU A 151 -19.25 -5.50 12.90
C LEU A 151 -20.23 -5.73 11.74
N SER A 152 -19.80 -5.51 10.49
CA SER A 152 -20.65 -5.64 9.30
C SER A 152 -21.01 -7.09 8.97
N ASN A 153 -20.27 -8.05 9.53
CA ASN A 153 -20.57 -9.48 9.49
C ASN A 153 -21.57 -9.93 10.58
N ARG A 154 -22.05 -9.03 11.43
CA ARG A 154 -22.97 -9.31 12.55
C ARG A 154 -24.31 -8.58 12.37
N PRO A 155 -25.29 -9.17 11.66
CA PRO A 155 -26.56 -8.51 11.34
C PRO A 155 -27.44 -8.19 12.57
N GLU A 156 -27.16 -8.84 13.70
CA GLU A 156 -27.81 -8.61 14.99
C GLU A 156 -27.36 -7.32 15.69
N VAL A 157 -26.17 -6.81 15.35
CA VAL A 157 -25.59 -5.60 15.95
C VAL A 157 -26.27 -4.37 15.36
N THR A 158 -26.74 -3.49 16.22
CA THR A 158 -27.32 -2.20 15.81
C THR A 158 -26.22 -1.26 15.30
N ASP A 159 -26.60 -0.31 14.45
CA ASP A 159 -25.66 0.66 13.91
C ASP A 159 -24.99 1.50 15.02
N ASP A 160 -25.73 1.87 16.08
CA ASP A 160 -25.17 2.61 17.24
C ASP A 160 -24.13 1.79 18.02
N GLU A 161 -24.37 0.49 18.21
CA GLU A 161 -23.39 -0.42 18.83
C GLU A 161 -22.13 -0.56 17.96
N ALA A 162 -22.31 -0.67 16.64
CA ALA A 162 -21.20 -0.71 15.71
C ALA A 162 -20.38 0.60 15.76
N TYR A 163 -21.00 1.78 15.79
CA TYR A 163 -20.25 3.04 15.89
C TYR A 163 -19.48 3.17 17.19
N LYS A 164 -20.07 2.79 18.33
CA LYS A 164 -19.36 2.77 19.62
C LYS A 164 -18.17 1.82 19.60
N PHE A 165 -18.32 0.65 18.97
CA PHE A 165 -17.22 -0.32 18.87
C PHE A 165 -16.10 0.18 17.96
N ILE A 166 -16.44 0.79 16.81
CA ILE A 166 -15.46 1.42 15.92
C ILE A 166 -14.72 2.54 16.66
N ASP A 167 -15.44 3.39 17.37
CA ASP A 167 -14.88 4.53 18.09
C ASP A 167 -13.85 4.11 19.17
N ALA A 168 -14.15 3.06 19.92
CA ALA A 168 -13.23 2.48 20.91
C ALA A 168 -12.03 1.76 20.27
N SER A 169 -12.20 1.22 19.06
CA SER A 169 -11.21 0.39 18.38
C SER A 169 -10.20 1.20 17.55
N ILE A 170 -10.67 2.26 16.89
CA ILE A 170 -9.89 3.10 15.97
C ILE A 170 -9.68 4.48 16.63
N PRO A 171 -8.42 4.90 16.87
CA PRO A 171 -8.12 6.21 17.41
C PRO A 171 -8.67 7.36 16.55
N ASP A 172 -8.90 8.52 17.17
CA ASP A 172 -9.18 9.75 16.44
C ASP A 172 -8.02 10.11 15.50
N HIS A 173 -8.37 10.60 14.32
CA HIS A 173 -7.40 10.89 13.28
C HIS A 173 -7.84 12.02 12.37
N ASP A 174 -6.86 12.74 11.84
CA ASP A 174 -7.11 13.89 10.97
C ASP A 174 -7.39 13.42 9.52
N VAL A 175 -6.73 12.34 9.08
CA VAL A 175 -6.85 11.81 7.71
C VAL A 175 -7.16 10.31 7.67
N LEU A 176 -8.14 9.91 6.85
CA LEU A 176 -8.42 8.50 6.55
C LEU A 176 -7.93 8.13 5.15
N LEU A 177 -7.10 7.10 5.03
CA LEU A 177 -6.66 6.54 3.75
C LEU A 177 -7.33 5.19 3.50
N ALA A 178 -7.83 4.93 2.29
CA ALA A 178 -8.38 3.62 1.96
C ALA A 178 -8.24 3.23 0.47
N GLY A 179 -7.63 2.07 0.21
CA GLY A 179 -7.56 1.44 -1.12
C GLY A 179 -8.57 0.29 -1.26
N PHE A 180 -9.86 0.58 -1.17
CA PHE A 180 -10.90 -0.47 -1.12
C PHE A 180 -11.12 -1.15 -2.49
N PRO A 181 -11.43 -2.46 -2.53
CA PRO A 181 -11.62 -3.16 -3.80
C PRO A 181 -12.90 -2.71 -4.53
N CYS A 182 -12.85 -2.68 -5.87
CA CYS A 182 -14.02 -2.39 -6.71
C CYS A 182 -15.01 -3.58 -6.69
N GLN A 183 -16.12 -3.44 -5.97
CA GLN A 183 -17.19 -4.44 -5.88
C GLN A 183 -18.51 -3.84 -6.41
N PRO A 184 -19.33 -4.59 -7.17
CA PRO A 184 -20.68 -4.13 -7.54
C PRO A 184 -21.59 -4.10 -6.30
N PHE A 185 -22.48 -3.12 -6.25
CA PHE A 185 -23.48 -2.99 -5.19
C PHE A 185 -24.77 -3.70 -5.59
N SER A 186 -25.14 -4.76 -4.86
CA SER A 186 -26.37 -5.52 -5.15
C SER A 186 -27.58 -4.92 -4.44
N ILE A 187 -28.60 -4.54 -5.21
CA ILE A 187 -29.89 -3.99 -4.73
C ILE A 187 -30.70 -5.03 -3.91
N ALA A 188 -30.33 -6.32 -3.94
CA ALA A 188 -31.13 -7.40 -3.34
C ALA A 188 -31.30 -7.29 -1.81
N GLY A 189 -30.40 -6.60 -1.09
CA GLY A 189 -30.52 -6.36 0.36
C GLY A 189 -31.52 -5.28 0.75
N VAL A 190 -31.79 -4.33 -0.16
CA VAL A 190 -32.66 -3.15 0.07
C VAL A 190 -34.13 -3.58 0.12
N SER A 191 -34.51 -4.59 -0.68
CA SER A 191 -35.90 -5.02 -0.83
C SER A 191 -36.52 -5.65 0.44
N LYS A 192 -35.71 -6.17 1.38
CA LYS A 192 -36.20 -6.76 2.65
C LYS A 192 -36.40 -5.72 3.76
N LYS A 193 -35.66 -4.60 3.76
CA LYS A 193 -35.79 -3.53 4.76
C LYS A 193 -36.84 -2.50 4.38
N ASN A 194 -37.06 -2.26 3.08
CA ASN A 194 -38.12 -1.38 2.60
C ASN A 194 -39.52 -1.89 2.99
N SER A 195 -39.72 -3.22 3.10
CA SER A 195 -40.96 -3.82 3.62
C SER A 195 -41.15 -3.70 5.14
N MET A 196 -40.16 -3.20 5.90
CA MET A 196 -40.17 -3.10 7.36
C MET A 196 -40.12 -1.65 7.91
N GLY A 197 -40.25 -0.62 7.05
CA GLY A 197 -40.40 0.78 7.49
C GLY A 197 -39.21 1.39 8.23
N ARG A 198 -37.98 0.86 8.07
CA ARG A 198 -36.77 1.43 8.70
C ARG A 198 -36.13 2.55 7.84
N LYS A 199 -35.49 3.50 8.53
CA LYS A 199 -34.98 4.81 8.04
C LYS A 199 -34.22 4.72 6.71
N HIS A 200 -34.47 5.69 5.82
CA HIS A 200 -33.80 5.90 4.54
C HIS A 200 -32.39 6.51 4.71
N GLY A 201 -31.34 5.85 4.23
CA GLY A 201 -29.96 6.35 4.16
C GLY A 201 -28.99 5.30 3.62
N PHE A 202 -27.69 5.60 3.48
CA PHE A 202 -26.68 4.67 2.94
C PHE A 202 -26.58 3.32 3.68
N GLU A 203 -27.09 3.22 4.90
CA GLU A 203 -27.20 1.96 5.68
C GLU A 203 -28.19 0.95 5.08
N CYS A 204 -29.09 1.41 4.21
CA CYS A 204 -30.02 0.59 3.46
C CYS A 204 -29.45 0.13 2.12
N ASP A 205 -28.62 0.97 1.50
CA ASP A 205 -28.09 0.75 0.17
C ASP A 205 -26.94 -0.28 0.22
N THR A 206 -27.28 -1.57 0.08
CA THR A 206 -26.32 -2.66 -0.22
C THR A 206 -25.32 -3.04 0.90
N GLN A 207 -25.85 -3.54 2.01
CA GLN A 207 -25.06 -4.29 2.99
C GLN A 207 -24.25 -5.42 2.32
N GLY A 208 -22.93 -5.47 2.55
CA GLY A 208 -22.06 -6.59 2.15
C GLY A 208 -20.81 -6.26 1.32
N THR A 209 -20.52 -4.99 1.05
CA THR A 209 -19.26 -4.59 0.38
C THR A 209 -18.34 -3.80 1.31
N LEU A 210 -17.04 -3.87 1.05
CA LEU A 210 -15.99 -3.26 1.87
C LEU A 210 -15.99 -1.72 1.83
N PHE A 211 -16.66 -1.10 0.84
CA PHE A 211 -16.88 0.34 0.83
C PHE A 211 -17.75 0.80 2.02
N PHE A 212 -18.75 0.00 2.42
CA PHE A 212 -19.60 0.37 3.56
C PHE A 212 -18.88 0.23 4.90
N ASP A 213 -17.88 -0.64 4.99
CA ASP A 213 -16.98 -0.66 6.15
C ASP A 213 -16.21 0.66 6.26
N VAL A 214 -15.69 1.19 5.14
CA VAL A 214 -15.07 2.53 5.09
C VAL A 214 -16.07 3.61 5.47
N ALA A 215 -17.28 3.60 4.90
CA ALA A 215 -18.33 4.58 5.19
C ALA A 215 -18.75 4.59 6.67
N ARG A 216 -18.84 3.41 7.30
CA ARG A 216 -19.11 3.27 8.74
C ARG A 216 -17.99 3.88 9.59
N ILE A 217 -16.73 3.69 9.21
CA ILE A 217 -15.59 4.28 9.91
C ILE A 217 -15.56 5.80 9.73
N ILE A 218 -15.78 6.31 8.50
CA ILE A 218 -15.91 7.75 8.24
C ILE A 218 -17.01 8.34 9.12
N ARG A 219 -18.16 7.67 9.24
CA ARG A 219 -19.24 8.17 10.08
C ARG A 219 -18.87 8.20 11.57
N ALA A 220 -18.27 7.12 12.08
CA ALA A 220 -17.93 7.01 13.49
C ALA A 220 -16.82 7.99 13.90
N LYS A 221 -15.79 8.13 13.07
CA LYS A 221 -14.56 8.87 13.42
C LYS A 221 -14.52 10.29 12.86
N GLN A 222 -15.36 10.62 11.88
CA GLN A 222 -15.47 11.96 11.28
C GLN A 222 -14.12 12.61 10.94
N PRO A 223 -13.20 11.94 10.21
CA PRO A 223 -11.89 12.53 9.88
C PRO A 223 -12.06 13.86 9.14
N ALA A 224 -11.14 14.81 9.31
CA ALA A 224 -11.23 16.09 8.60
C ALA A 224 -11.14 15.90 7.07
N ILE A 225 -10.32 14.94 6.65
CA ILE A 225 -10.07 14.61 5.24
C ILE A 225 -10.06 13.09 5.08
N PHE A 226 -10.57 12.59 3.96
CA PHE A 226 -10.28 11.23 3.52
C PHE A 226 -9.67 11.21 2.11
N VAL A 227 -8.90 10.17 1.82
CA VAL A 227 -8.39 9.86 0.48
C VAL A 227 -8.68 8.41 0.16
N LEU A 228 -9.56 8.19 -0.82
CA LEU A 228 -9.92 6.87 -1.31
C LEU A 228 -9.29 6.63 -2.68
N GLU A 229 -8.70 5.45 -2.87
CA GLU A 229 -8.16 5.00 -4.15
C GLU A 229 -9.03 3.89 -4.74
N ASN A 230 -9.19 3.91 -6.06
CA ASN A 230 -9.82 2.82 -6.79
C ASN A 230 -9.39 2.74 -8.26
N VAL A 231 -9.88 1.73 -8.97
CA VAL A 231 -9.63 1.52 -10.40
C VAL A 231 -10.18 2.67 -11.26
N LYS A 232 -9.46 3.03 -12.33
CA LYS A 232 -9.86 4.11 -13.25
C LYS A 232 -11.27 3.97 -13.83
N ASN A 233 -11.72 2.72 -14.02
CA ASN A 233 -13.01 2.39 -14.64
C ASN A 233 -14.19 2.42 -13.66
N LEU A 234 -13.99 2.84 -12.40
CA LEU A 234 -15.03 2.91 -11.38
C LEU A 234 -16.28 3.65 -11.88
N LYS A 235 -16.09 4.75 -12.64
CA LYS A 235 -17.17 5.56 -13.23
C LYS A 235 -18.07 4.80 -14.21
N SER A 236 -17.52 3.81 -14.90
CA SER A 236 -18.25 2.97 -15.87
C SER A 236 -18.68 1.63 -15.29
N HIS A 237 -18.20 1.29 -14.09
CA HIS A 237 -18.47 0.01 -13.45
C HIS A 237 -19.97 -0.12 -13.13
N ASP A 238 -20.53 -1.30 -13.38
CA ASP A 238 -21.97 -1.56 -13.19
C ASP A 238 -22.86 -0.47 -13.85
N LYS A 239 -22.52 -0.09 -15.09
CA LYS A 239 -23.20 0.98 -15.86
C LYS A 239 -23.23 2.32 -15.11
N GLY A 240 -22.23 2.60 -14.28
CA GLY A 240 -22.09 3.82 -13.48
C GLY A 240 -22.78 3.79 -12.11
N ASN A 241 -23.56 2.75 -11.82
CA ASN A 241 -24.27 2.61 -10.55
C ASN A 241 -23.31 2.60 -9.34
N THR A 242 -22.18 1.91 -9.46
CA THR A 242 -21.18 1.83 -8.38
C THR A 242 -20.65 3.21 -8.01
N PHE A 243 -20.22 4.01 -8.98
CA PHE A 243 -19.72 5.35 -8.72
C PHE A 243 -20.79 6.26 -8.11
N ASN A 244 -22.03 6.20 -8.61
CA ASN A 244 -23.13 7.02 -8.11
C ASN A 244 -23.46 6.72 -6.63
N ILE A 245 -23.51 5.44 -6.24
CA ILE A 245 -23.76 5.04 -4.84
C ILE A 245 -22.62 5.51 -3.92
N ILE A 246 -21.37 5.43 -4.37
CA ILE A 246 -20.21 5.94 -3.61
C ILE A 246 -20.37 7.45 -3.39
N MET A 247 -20.56 8.22 -4.46
CA MET A 247 -20.64 9.68 -4.37
C MET A 247 -21.83 10.15 -3.51
N LYS A 248 -22.99 9.50 -3.65
CA LYS A 248 -24.18 9.76 -2.82
C LYS A 248 -23.92 9.46 -1.34
N THR A 249 -23.33 8.31 -1.04
CA THR A 249 -22.98 7.94 0.35
C THR A 249 -22.01 8.94 0.98
N LEU A 250 -20.98 9.36 0.24
CA LEU A 250 -20.00 10.34 0.74
C LEU A 250 -20.63 11.72 0.99
N ASP A 251 -21.58 12.13 0.14
CA ASP A 251 -22.33 13.37 0.34
C ASP A 251 -23.24 13.32 1.57
N GLU A 252 -23.98 12.20 1.75
CA GLU A 252 -24.81 11.91 2.93
C GLU A 252 -24.01 11.89 4.24
N LEU A 253 -22.73 11.46 4.17
CA LEU A 253 -21.81 11.48 5.30
C LEU A 253 -21.33 12.89 5.68
N GLY A 254 -21.67 13.92 4.90
CA GLY A 254 -21.27 15.30 5.19
C GLY A 254 -19.94 15.73 4.57
N TYR A 255 -19.50 15.08 3.48
CA TYR A 255 -18.21 15.37 2.85
C TYR A 255 -18.36 15.93 1.44
N ASP A 256 -17.65 17.01 1.15
CA ASP A 256 -17.50 17.51 -0.21
C ASP A 256 -16.32 16.84 -0.89
N VAL A 257 -16.59 16.07 -1.95
CA VAL A 257 -15.54 15.41 -2.73
C VAL A 257 -14.93 16.39 -3.74
N ALA A 258 -13.60 16.43 -3.79
CA ALA A 258 -12.85 17.23 -4.76
C ALA A 258 -13.23 16.87 -6.20
N ASN A 259 -13.51 17.90 -7.00
CA ASN A 259 -13.88 17.77 -8.40
C ASN A 259 -15.06 16.80 -8.67
N SER A 260 -16.04 16.73 -7.75
CA SER A 260 -17.21 15.86 -7.87
C SER A 260 -18.06 16.15 -9.12
N GLU A 261 -18.05 17.39 -9.58
CA GLU A 261 -18.75 17.86 -10.78
C GLU A 261 -18.10 17.41 -12.10
N SER A 262 -16.81 17.09 -12.09
CA SER A 262 -16.06 16.71 -13.29
C SER A 262 -16.23 15.21 -13.58
N THR A 263 -16.90 14.82 -14.67
CA THR A 263 -17.13 13.39 -15.02
C THR A 263 -16.59 12.98 -16.38
N GLY A 264 -16.10 13.94 -17.17
CA GLY A 264 -15.64 13.76 -18.55
C GLY A 264 -14.36 12.93 -18.73
N ALA A 265 -13.82 12.98 -19.93
CA ALA A 265 -12.57 12.29 -20.30
C ALA A 265 -11.33 12.90 -19.64
N ASP A 266 -11.38 14.19 -19.29
CA ASP A 266 -10.32 14.95 -18.61
C ASP A 266 -10.51 15.00 -17.08
N ASP A 267 -11.24 14.03 -16.51
CA ASP A 267 -11.58 14.02 -15.09
C ASP A 267 -10.32 14.03 -14.21
N PRO A 268 -10.09 15.10 -13.41
CA PRO A 268 -8.89 15.24 -12.61
C PRO A 268 -8.80 14.25 -11.46
N LYS A 269 -9.89 13.55 -11.13
CA LYS A 269 -9.85 12.43 -10.18
C LYS A 269 -9.06 11.25 -10.74
N VAL A 270 -8.89 11.14 -12.05
CA VAL A 270 -8.09 10.08 -12.67
C VAL A 270 -6.65 10.57 -12.86
N ILE A 271 -5.72 9.97 -12.11
CA ILE A 271 -4.31 10.34 -12.15
C ILE A 271 -3.51 9.16 -12.71
N ASP A 272 -2.68 9.41 -13.73
CA ASP A 272 -1.77 8.41 -14.29
C ASP A 272 -0.39 8.48 -13.62
N GLY A 273 0.07 7.34 -13.10
CA GLY A 273 1.43 7.17 -12.60
C GLY A 273 2.52 7.47 -13.62
N ARG A 274 2.20 7.49 -14.93
CA ARG A 274 3.16 7.77 -16.01
C ARG A 274 3.87 9.11 -15.86
N HIS A 275 3.27 10.06 -15.16
CA HIS A 275 3.85 11.38 -14.94
C HIS A 275 5.02 11.34 -13.93
N PHE A 276 5.07 10.32 -13.08
CA PHE A 276 6.06 10.15 -12.03
C PHE A 276 7.03 8.99 -12.30
N ARG A 277 6.54 7.90 -12.88
CA ARG A 277 7.30 6.69 -13.20
C ARG A 277 7.05 6.28 -14.65
N PRO A 278 7.97 5.56 -15.31
CA PRO A 278 7.81 5.12 -16.69
C PRO A 278 6.83 3.93 -16.81
N GLN A 279 5.63 4.05 -16.26
CA GLN A 279 4.57 3.04 -16.27
C GLN A 279 3.21 3.70 -16.48
N HIS A 280 2.41 3.21 -17.43
CA HIS A 280 0.99 3.54 -17.47
C HIS A 280 0.27 2.90 -16.28
N ARG A 281 -0.31 3.71 -15.41
CA ARG A 281 -1.10 3.25 -14.26
C ARG A 281 -2.05 4.33 -13.79
N GLU A 282 -3.22 4.37 -14.42
CA GLU A 282 -4.30 5.27 -14.02
C GLU A 282 -5.10 4.69 -12.84
N ARG A 283 -5.41 5.58 -11.89
CA ARG A 283 -6.29 5.32 -10.75
C ARG A 283 -7.21 6.50 -10.51
N ILE A 284 -8.41 6.23 -10.01
CA ILE A 284 -9.30 7.27 -9.52
C ILE A 284 -8.99 7.56 -8.06
N VAL A 285 -8.88 8.83 -7.70
CA VAL A 285 -8.61 9.32 -6.35
C VAL A 285 -9.77 10.20 -5.91
N LEU A 286 -10.45 9.79 -4.83
CA LEU A 286 -11.56 10.53 -4.23
C LEU A 286 -11.08 11.18 -2.94
N ILE A 287 -11.00 12.51 -2.94
CA ILE A 287 -10.59 13.29 -1.76
C ILE A 287 -11.83 13.95 -1.19
N GLY A 288 -12.21 13.60 0.03
CA GLY A 288 -13.33 14.22 0.72
C GLY A 288 -12.86 15.16 1.80
N PHE A 289 -13.54 16.29 1.92
CA PHE A 289 -13.35 17.28 2.99
C PHE A 289 -14.62 17.35 3.82
N ARG A 290 -14.49 17.27 5.16
CA ARG A 290 -15.64 17.42 6.06
C ARG A 290 -16.23 18.83 5.91
N ARG A 291 -17.53 18.91 5.58
CA ARG A 291 -18.18 20.14 5.09
C ARG A 291 -18.22 21.26 6.11
N ASP A 292 -18.36 20.93 7.39
CA ASP A 292 -18.35 21.88 8.51
C ASP A 292 -17.01 22.63 8.64
N LEU A 293 -15.90 22.01 8.24
CA LEU A 293 -14.56 22.57 8.36
C LEU A 293 -14.16 23.50 7.19
N ARG A 294 -14.96 23.56 6.12
CA ARG A 294 -14.73 24.43 4.94
C ARG A 294 -13.32 24.32 4.33
N LEU A 295 -12.74 23.12 4.37
CA LEU A 295 -11.36 22.88 3.90
C LEU A 295 -11.24 22.80 2.36
N LYS A 296 -12.34 22.53 1.65
CA LYS A 296 -12.33 22.28 0.20
C LYS A 296 -12.08 23.54 -0.63
N ASP A 297 -12.34 24.73 -0.10
CA ASP A 297 -12.31 25.97 -0.89
C ASP A 297 -10.97 26.15 -1.60
N GLY A 298 -11.04 26.41 -2.91
CA GLY A 298 -9.87 26.54 -3.78
C GLY A 298 -9.05 25.26 -4.01
N PHE A 299 -9.51 24.07 -3.58
CA PHE A 299 -8.82 22.81 -3.83
C PHE A 299 -9.25 22.18 -5.15
N THR A 300 -8.28 21.72 -5.96
CA THR A 300 -8.55 20.83 -7.10
C THR A 300 -7.39 19.86 -7.35
N LEU A 301 -7.73 18.64 -7.77
CA LEU A 301 -6.75 17.67 -8.25
C LEU A 301 -6.08 18.08 -9.58
N ARG A 302 -6.58 19.11 -10.28
CA ARG A 302 -5.91 19.66 -11.47
C ARG A 302 -4.52 20.23 -11.14
N ASP A 303 -4.30 20.63 -9.89
CA ASP A 303 -3.05 21.21 -9.40
C ASP A 303 -1.99 20.12 -9.11
N ILE A 304 -2.32 18.84 -9.25
CA ILE A 304 -1.36 17.74 -9.06
C ILE A 304 -0.15 17.84 -10.01
N LYS A 305 -0.33 18.47 -11.17
CA LYS A 305 0.71 18.71 -12.18
C LYS A 305 1.87 19.56 -11.64
N ASP A 306 1.60 20.41 -10.64
CA ASP A 306 2.62 21.26 -10.02
C ASP A 306 3.59 20.45 -9.16
N PHE A 307 3.28 19.19 -8.91
CA PHE A 307 4.10 18.23 -8.16
C PHE A 307 4.75 17.17 -9.07
N TYR A 308 4.63 17.28 -10.40
CA TYR A 308 5.35 16.40 -11.32
C TYR A 308 6.86 16.65 -11.21
N PRO A 309 7.70 15.61 -11.26
CA PRO A 309 9.14 15.79 -11.21
C PRO A 309 9.63 16.50 -12.49
N ASP A 310 10.56 17.45 -12.33
CA ASP A 310 11.21 18.13 -13.47
C ASP A 310 11.81 17.13 -14.46
N LYS A 311 12.39 16.05 -13.93
CA LYS A 311 12.89 14.91 -14.69
C LYS A 311 12.33 13.61 -14.13
N ARG A 312 11.39 13.02 -14.87
CA ARG A 312 10.91 11.65 -14.63
C ARG A 312 12.06 10.65 -14.86
N PRO A 313 12.31 9.68 -13.96
CA PRO A 313 13.27 8.62 -14.23
C PRO A 313 12.85 7.80 -15.47
N SER A 314 13.83 7.45 -16.30
CA SER A 314 13.64 6.51 -17.41
C SER A 314 13.49 5.09 -16.88
N LEU A 315 13.03 4.15 -17.73
CA LEU A 315 12.99 2.75 -17.33
C LEU A 315 14.39 2.23 -16.99
N SER A 316 15.41 2.62 -17.78
CA SER A 316 16.80 2.20 -17.56
C SER A 316 17.35 2.60 -16.19
N ASP A 317 16.97 3.77 -15.67
CA ASP A 317 17.38 4.24 -14.34
C ASP A 317 16.85 3.34 -13.20
N LEU A 318 15.81 2.56 -13.47
CA LEU A 318 15.17 1.67 -12.49
C LEU A 318 15.70 0.23 -12.55
N LEU A 319 16.44 -0.14 -13.60
CA LEU A 319 16.92 -1.50 -13.78
C LEU A 319 18.22 -1.77 -13.01
N ASP A 320 18.38 -2.99 -12.53
CA ASP A 320 19.66 -3.42 -11.97
C ASP A 320 20.66 -3.68 -13.11
N PRO A 321 21.95 -3.30 -12.94
CA PRO A 321 22.96 -3.48 -13.98
C PRO A 321 23.26 -4.96 -14.27
N SER A 322 23.07 -5.83 -13.27
CA SER A 322 23.23 -7.27 -13.39
C SER A 322 22.06 -7.98 -12.70
N VAL A 323 21.52 -9.00 -13.35
CA VAL A 323 20.34 -9.73 -12.91
C VAL A 323 20.59 -11.23 -13.03
N ASP A 324 20.14 -11.98 -12.03
CA ASP A 324 20.22 -13.45 -12.01
C ASP A 324 19.51 -14.06 -13.24
N SER A 325 20.15 -15.06 -13.84
CA SER A 325 19.65 -15.79 -15.01
C SER A 325 18.23 -16.35 -14.83
N LYS A 326 17.77 -16.60 -13.59
CA LYS A 326 16.41 -17.08 -13.30
C LYS A 326 15.30 -16.12 -13.74
N TYR A 327 15.61 -14.84 -13.96
CA TYR A 327 14.64 -13.85 -14.44
C TYR A 327 14.53 -13.85 -15.97
N ILE A 328 15.48 -14.45 -16.69
CA ILE A 328 15.41 -14.65 -18.14
C ILE A 328 14.31 -15.67 -18.42
N LEU A 329 13.44 -15.39 -19.39
CA LEU A 329 12.37 -16.33 -19.72
C LEU A 329 12.96 -17.68 -20.15
N SER A 330 12.33 -18.76 -19.70
CA SER A 330 12.67 -20.10 -20.18
C SER A 330 12.35 -20.21 -21.67
N PRO A 331 13.08 -21.06 -22.43
CA PRO A 331 12.81 -21.31 -23.84
C PRO A 331 11.33 -21.55 -24.14
N LYS A 332 10.69 -22.44 -23.37
CA LYS A 332 9.28 -22.81 -23.54
C LYS A 332 8.32 -21.66 -23.25
N LEU A 333 8.59 -20.87 -22.21
CA LEU A 333 7.73 -19.74 -21.87
C LEU A 333 7.83 -18.63 -22.92
N TRP A 334 9.03 -18.35 -23.41
CA TRP A 334 9.20 -17.37 -24.47
C TRP A 334 8.48 -17.79 -25.76
N GLU A 335 8.66 -19.04 -26.18
CA GLU A 335 7.96 -19.60 -27.34
C GLU A 335 6.44 -19.50 -27.20
N TYR A 336 5.92 -19.86 -26.03
CA TYR A 336 4.49 -19.75 -25.74
C TYR A 336 3.98 -18.31 -25.89
N LEU A 337 4.64 -17.34 -25.24
CA LEU A 337 4.22 -15.94 -25.29
C LEU A 337 4.35 -15.35 -26.70
N TYR A 338 5.42 -15.71 -27.42
CA TYR A 338 5.67 -15.28 -28.79
C TYR A 338 4.55 -15.76 -29.74
N ASN A 339 4.26 -17.06 -29.72
CA ASN A 339 3.21 -17.66 -30.54
C ASN A 339 1.81 -17.17 -30.14
N TYR A 340 1.57 -16.95 -28.84
CA TYR A 340 0.32 -16.40 -28.35
C TYR A 340 0.07 -14.99 -28.89
N ALA A 341 1.08 -14.11 -28.84
CA ALA A 341 0.97 -12.77 -29.41
C ALA A 341 0.68 -12.79 -30.92
N LYS A 342 1.39 -13.63 -31.69
CA LYS A 342 1.14 -13.80 -33.13
C LYS A 342 -0.29 -14.25 -33.44
N LYS A 343 -0.78 -15.26 -32.70
CA LYS A 343 -2.15 -15.79 -32.85
C LYS A 343 -3.20 -14.72 -32.59
N HIS A 344 -2.99 -13.83 -31.62
CA HIS A 344 -3.95 -12.77 -31.29
C HIS A 344 -3.85 -11.57 -32.24
N ALA A 345 -2.65 -11.20 -32.67
CA ALA A 345 -2.43 -10.19 -33.70
C ALA A 345 -3.13 -10.57 -35.03
N ALA A 346 -3.04 -11.84 -35.44
CA ALA A 346 -3.73 -12.35 -36.63
C ALA A 346 -5.26 -12.26 -36.55
N LYS A 347 -5.84 -12.13 -35.35
CA LYS A 347 -7.28 -11.94 -35.11
C LYS A 347 -7.67 -10.47 -34.94
N GLY A 348 -6.75 -9.53 -35.19
CA GLY A 348 -6.98 -8.09 -34.98
C GLY A 348 -7.04 -7.68 -33.51
N ASN A 349 -6.57 -8.54 -32.58
CA ASN A 349 -6.58 -8.24 -31.15
C ASN A 349 -5.19 -7.82 -30.67
N GLY A 350 -5.13 -6.86 -29.74
CA GLY A 350 -3.88 -6.41 -29.10
C GLY A 350 -3.39 -7.26 -27.93
N PHE A 351 -3.85 -8.51 -27.78
CA PHE A 351 -3.42 -9.40 -26.69
C PHE A 351 -2.03 -10.01 -26.98
N GLY A 352 -1.20 -10.14 -25.94
CA GLY A 352 0.16 -10.65 -26.05
C GLY A 352 1.04 -10.09 -24.94
N PHE A 353 2.36 -10.13 -25.14
CA PHE A 353 3.33 -9.57 -24.22
C PHE A 353 3.64 -8.09 -24.52
N GLY A 354 4.19 -7.38 -23.54
CA GLY A 354 4.76 -6.05 -23.68
C GLY A 354 6.28 -6.14 -23.54
N ILE A 355 7.00 -6.08 -24.66
CA ILE A 355 8.46 -5.98 -24.65
C ILE A 355 8.87 -4.51 -24.64
N VAL A 356 9.87 -4.18 -23.85
CA VAL A 356 10.38 -2.81 -23.70
C VAL A 356 11.89 -2.82 -23.90
N ASP A 357 12.35 -1.98 -24.83
CA ASP A 357 13.75 -1.69 -25.03
C ASP A 357 14.22 -0.68 -23.96
N PRO A 358 15.10 -1.09 -23.03
CA PRO A 358 15.56 -0.21 -21.97
C PRO A 358 16.45 0.93 -22.49
N SER A 359 17.01 0.84 -23.70
CA SER A 359 17.82 1.93 -24.29
C SER A 359 16.96 3.12 -24.73
N ASN A 360 15.66 2.91 -24.93
CA ASN A 360 14.71 3.98 -25.21
C ASN A 360 14.33 4.72 -23.92
N VAL A 361 14.93 5.89 -23.71
CA VAL A 361 14.70 6.75 -22.54
C VAL A 361 13.25 7.22 -22.38
N ASN A 362 12.48 7.23 -23.47
CA ASN A 362 11.06 7.65 -23.48
C ASN A 362 10.10 6.48 -23.25
N SER A 363 10.60 5.25 -23.09
CA SER A 363 9.78 4.07 -22.88
C SER A 363 8.88 4.22 -21.64
N VAL A 364 7.63 3.77 -21.80
CA VAL A 364 6.64 3.68 -20.72
C VAL A 364 6.08 2.27 -20.76
N THR A 365 6.19 1.54 -19.66
CA THR A 365 5.72 0.17 -19.57
C THR A 365 4.19 0.12 -19.54
N ARG A 366 3.63 -1.05 -19.85
CA ARG A 366 2.24 -1.36 -19.47
C ARG A 366 2.11 -1.40 -17.95
N THR A 367 0.87 -1.43 -17.47
CA THR A 367 0.55 -1.58 -16.05
C THR A 367 1.16 -2.87 -15.48
N LEU A 368 1.95 -2.75 -14.42
CA LEU A 368 2.37 -3.89 -13.61
C LEU A 368 1.13 -4.42 -12.88
N SER A 369 0.55 -5.52 -13.35
CA SER A 369 -0.67 -6.07 -12.77
C SER A 369 -0.38 -7.10 -11.68
N SER A 370 -1.37 -7.43 -10.87
CA SER A 370 -1.24 -8.53 -9.91
C SER A 370 -1.15 -9.92 -10.56
N ARG A 371 -1.32 -10.02 -11.89
CA ARG A 371 -1.08 -11.24 -12.69
C ARG A 371 0.36 -11.39 -13.18
N TYR A 372 1.21 -10.36 -13.02
CA TYR A 372 2.60 -10.36 -13.44
C TYR A 372 3.40 -11.56 -12.91
N MET A 373 3.04 -12.04 -11.70
CA MET A 373 3.66 -13.21 -11.07
C MET A 373 3.49 -14.53 -11.84
N LYS A 374 2.62 -14.59 -12.86
CA LYS A 374 2.38 -15.80 -13.66
C LYS A 374 3.48 -16.00 -14.71
N ASP A 375 3.71 -14.99 -15.54
CA ASP A 375 4.57 -15.10 -16.72
C ASP A 375 5.30 -13.79 -17.07
N GLY A 376 5.05 -12.70 -16.33
CA GLY A 376 5.64 -11.38 -16.59
C GLY A 376 5.23 -10.74 -17.92
N SER A 377 4.22 -11.28 -18.60
CA SER A 377 3.91 -10.91 -19.99
C SER A 377 3.61 -9.44 -20.18
N GLU A 378 3.12 -8.72 -19.17
CA GLU A 378 2.82 -7.29 -19.29
C GLU A 378 4.08 -6.43 -19.52
N ILE A 379 5.22 -6.83 -18.94
CA ILE A 379 6.48 -6.07 -18.97
C ILE A 379 7.67 -7.03 -19.04
N LEU A 380 8.24 -7.14 -20.23
CA LEU A 380 9.45 -7.90 -20.52
C LEU A 380 10.56 -6.94 -20.96
N ILE A 381 11.75 -7.07 -20.37
CA ILE A 381 12.92 -6.28 -20.74
C ILE A 381 13.63 -6.97 -21.89
N ASP A 382 13.79 -6.26 -23.01
CA ASP A 382 14.53 -6.76 -24.14
C ASP A 382 16.02 -6.94 -23.79
N ARG A 383 16.62 -7.97 -24.37
CA ARG A 383 18.04 -8.32 -24.24
C ARG A 383 18.71 -8.39 -25.62
N GLY A 384 18.12 -7.73 -26.62
CA GLY A 384 18.56 -7.70 -28.00
C GLY A 384 17.99 -8.83 -28.86
N TRP A 385 16.76 -9.28 -28.57
CA TRP A 385 16.10 -10.31 -29.37
C TRP A 385 15.88 -9.83 -30.82
N SER A 386 16.35 -10.60 -31.79
CA SER A 386 16.09 -10.33 -33.21
C SER A 386 14.74 -10.92 -33.62
N HIS A 387 13.79 -10.06 -33.97
CA HIS A 387 12.49 -10.48 -34.51
C HIS A 387 12.63 -11.23 -35.83
N GLU A 388 13.52 -10.79 -36.72
CA GLU A 388 13.76 -11.44 -38.01
C GLU A 388 14.27 -12.88 -37.83
N LEU A 389 15.24 -13.08 -36.93
CA LEU A 389 15.72 -14.42 -36.61
C LEU A 389 14.64 -15.24 -35.90
N GLY A 390 13.84 -14.63 -35.01
CA GLY A 390 12.74 -15.31 -34.33
C GLY A 390 11.63 -15.80 -35.27
N GLU A 391 11.42 -15.12 -36.39
CA GLU A 391 10.48 -15.53 -37.45
C GLU A 391 11.06 -16.60 -38.38
N THR A 392 12.37 -16.54 -38.64
CA THR A 392 13.05 -17.46 -39.56
C THR A 392 13.41 -18.80 -38.89
N ASP A 393 13.99 -18.73 -37.71
CA ASP A 393 14.38 -19.87 -36.88
C ASP A 393 14.24 -19.49 -35.39
N PHE A 394 13.07 -19.78 -34.82
CA PHE A 394 12.77 -19.44 -33.43
C PHE A 394 13.77 -20.07 -32.44
N HIS A 395 14.34 -21.23 -32.77
CA HIS A 395 15.26 -21.97 -31.91
C HIS A 395 16.73 -21.66 -32.21
N ASN A 396 17.02 -20.63 -33.02
CA ASN A 396 18.37 -20.17 -33.29
C ASN A 396 19.14 -19.93 -31.98
N THR A 397 20.28 -20.61 -31.80
CA THR A 397 21.01 -20.63 -30.52
C THR A 397 21.47 -19.23 -30.08
N TYR A 398 22.00 -18.43 -31.02
CA TYR A 398 22.43 -17.06 -30.76
C TYR A 398 21.27 -16.15 -30.32
N ASN A 399 20.11 -16.25 -30.98
CA ASN A 399 18.95 -15.46 -30.61
C ASN A 399 18.34 -15.92 -29.28
N MET A 400 18.36 -17.23 -29.01
CA MET A 400 17.88 -17.82 -27.76
C MET A 400 18.66 -17.30 -26.53
N ASP A 401 19.95 -17.02 -26.63
CA ASP A 401 20.69 -16.42 -25.51
C ASP A 401 20.24 -14.98 -25.19
N ARG A 402 19.52 -14.34 -26.12
CA ARG A 402 18.98 -12.97 -26.05
C ARG A 402 17.49 -12.93 -25.73
N ARG A 403 16.89 -14.04 -25.28
CA ARG A 403 15.51 -14.07 -24.77
C ARG A 403 15.27 -12.94 -23.77
N PRO A 404 14.08 -12.31 -23.79
CA PRO A 404 13.77 -11.25 -22.85
C PRO A 404 13.68 -11.77 -21.42
N ARG A 405 13.72 -10.86 -20.45
CA ARG A 405 13.62 -11.19 -19.02
C ARG A 405 12.44 -10.48 -18.37
N MET A 406 11.98 -11.03 -17.25
CA MET A 406 11.11 -10.33 -16.32
C MET A 406 11.88 -9.24 -15.55
N LEU A 407 11.14 -8.30 -14.99
CA LEU A 407 11.62 -7.42 -13.93
C LEU A 407 11.93 -8.23 -12.67
N THR A 408 12.93 -7.83 -11.90
CA THR A 408 13.14 -8.34 -10.53
C THR A 408 12.13 -7.69 -9.56
N PRO A 409 11.86 -8.29 -8.38
CA PRO A 409 11.06 -7.64 -7.36
C PRO A 409 11.61 -6.27 -6.94
N ARG A 410 12.93 -6.09 -6.94
CA ARG A 410 13.57 -4.80 -6.65
C ARG A 410 13.25 -3.78 -7.74
N GLU A 411 13.37 -4.14 -9.01
CA GLU A 411 13.00 -3.27 -10.13
C GLU A 411 11.49 -2.93 -10.09
N CYS A 412 10.62 -3.88 -9.73
CA CYS A 412 9.20 -3.61 -9.49
C CYS A 412 8.98 -2.58 -8.36
N SER A 413 9.74 -2.67 -7.26
CA SER A 413 9.63 -1.70 -6.17
C SER A 413 9.99 -0.28 -6.63
N ARG A 414 11.04 -0.13 -7.46
CA ARG A 414 11.44 1.16 -8.05
C ARG A 414 10.43 1.67 -9.06
N LEU A 415 9.84 0.78 -9.86
CA LEU A 415 8.78 1.11 -10.82
C LEU A 415 7.50 1.61 -10.15
N MET A 416 7.20 1.09 -8.96
CA MET A 416 6.05 1.49 -8.14
C MET A 416 6.35 2.67 -7.20
N GLY A 417 7.62 3.08 -7.07
CA GLY A 417 8.07 4.22 -6.27
C GLY A 417 8.37 3.93 -4.81
N PHE A 418 8.44 2.66 -4.40
CA PHE A 418 8.89 2.28 -3.05
C PHE A 418 10.40 2.43 -2.86
N ASP A 419 11.17 2.36 -3.95
CA ASP A 419 12.58 2.71 -3.98
C ASP A 419 12.84 3.78 -5.04
N LYS A 420 13.91 4.57 -4.84
CA LYS A 420 14.43 5.47 -5.86
C LYS A 420 15.35 4.72 -6.85
N PRO A 421 15.66 5.33 -8.01
CA PRO A 421 16.70 4.82 -8.90
C PRO A 421 18.00 4.47 -8.15
N GLY A 422 18.57 3.30 -8.43
CA GLY A 422 19.80 2.82 -7.78
C GLY A 422 19.70 2.41 -6.31
N GLU A 423 18.58 2.71 -5.63
CA GLU A 423 18.39 2.35 -4.23
C GLU A 423 17.80 0.93 -4.06
N SER A 424 17.95 0.38 -2.87
CA SER A 424 17.43 -0.93 -2.47
C SER A 424 17.04 -0.96 -0.99
N VAL A 425 16.44 0.13 -0.51
CA VAL A 425 16.13 0.35 0.91
C VAL A 425 14.87 -0.43 1.31
N PHE A 426 13.88 -0.53 0.41
CA PHE A 426 12.63 -1.23 0.69
C PHE A 426 12.86 -2.72 0.94
N ARG A 427 12.55 -3.23 2.14
CA ARG A 427 12.75 -4.63 2.52
C ARG A 427 11.67 -5.52 1.89
N ILE A 428 12.05 -6.63 1.27
CA ILE A 428 11.13 -7.58 0.62
C ILE A 428 11.20 -8.94 1.36
N PRO A 429 10.43 -9.13 2.45
CA PRO A 429 10.54 -10.31 3.32
C PRO A 429 9.78 -11.56 2.79
N VAL A 430 9.36 -11.53 1.53
CA VAL A 430 8.47 -12.52 0.91
C VAL A 430 9.06 -13.07 -0.38
N SER A 431 8.50 -14.17 -0.90
CA SER A 431 8.95 -14.75 -2.17
C SER A 431 8.69 -13.82 -3.36
N ASN A 432 9.44 -14.01 -4.46
CA ASN A 432 9.25 -13.25 -5.69
C ASN A 432 7.79 -13.25 -6.17
N THR A 433 7.11 -14.41 -6.12
CA THR A 433 5.70 -14.52 -6.51
C THR A 433 4.78 -13.62 -5.68
N GLN A 434 5.02 -13.54 -4.37
CA GLN A 434 4.25 -12.65 -3.49
C GLN A 434 4.62 -11.19 -3.72
N ALA A 435 5.91 -10.88 -3.88
CA ALA A 435 6.36 -9.53 -4.16
C ALA A 435 5.75 -8.96 -5.45
N TYR A 436 5.73 -9.74 -6.55
CA TYR A 436 5.06 -9.34 -7.78
C TYR A 436 3.56 -9.08 -7.59
N ARG A 437 2.87 -9.92 -6.81
CA ARG A 437 1.46 -9.71 -6.48
C ARG A 437 1.26 -8.43 -5.68
N GLN A 438 2.12 -8.16 -4.70
CA GLN A 438 2.07 -6.97 -3.85
C GLN A 438 2.28 -5.69 -4.66
N PHE A 439 3.36 -5.61 -5.44
CA PHE A 439 3.61 -4.46 -6.31
C PHE A 439 2.53 -4.29 -7.37
N GLY A 440 2.05 -5.40 -7.96
CA GLY A 440 0.97 -5.38 -8.94
C GLY A 440 -0.38 -4.90 -8.39
N ASN A 441 -0.64 -5.09 -7.09
CA ASN A 441 -1.82 -4.56 -6.39
C ASN A 441 -1.60 -3.16 -5.80
N SER A 442 -0.37 -2.67 -5.71
CA SER A 442 -0.07 -1.39 -5.05
C SER A 442 -0.44 -0.17 -5.89
N VAL A 443 -0.55 0.98 -5.23
CA VAL A 443 -0.58 2.28 -5.89
C VAL A 443 0.82 2.70 -6.33
N VAL A 444 0.94 3.70 -7.23
CA VAL A 444 2.23 4.38 -7.46
C VAL A 444 2.46 5.33 -6.29
N VAL A 445 3.53 5.11 -5.53
CA VAL A 445 3.85 5.86 -4.31
C VAL A 445 3.93 7.37 -4.57
N ASP A 446 4.62 7.77 -5.65
CA ASP A 446 4.84 9.19 -5.95
C ASP A 446 3.54 9.95 -6.25
N VAL A 447 2.52 9.28 -6.78
CA VAL A 447 1.19 9.88 -6.99
C VAL A 447 0.59 10.30 -5.65
N PHE A 448 0.64 9.42 -4.66
CA PHE A 448 0.06 9.70 -3.34
C PHE A 448 0.96 10.58 -2.47
N ALA A 449 2.27 10.61 -2.73
CA ALA A 449 3.15 11.64 -2.18
C ALA A 449 2.79 13.03 -2.72
N ALA A 450 2.48 13.16 -4.01
CA ALA A 450 2.01 14.41 -4.61
C ALA A 450 0.63 14.83 -4.06
N VAL A 451 -0.31 13.88 -3.92
CA VAL A 451 -1.62 14.13 -3.28
C VAL A 451 -1.45 14.60 -1.83
N ALA A 452 -0.58 13.94 -1.05
CA ALA A 452 -0.31 14.35 0.33
C ALA A 452 0.26 15.78 0.40
N LYS A 453 1.24 16.12 -0.45
CA LYS A 453 1.79 17.48 -0.54
C LYS A 453 0.73 18.53 -0.89
N LEU A 454 -0.15 18.21 -1.84
CA LEU A 454 -1.26 19.09 -2.23
C LEU A 454 -2.26 19.31 -1.07
N LEU A 455 -2.42 18.33 -0.19
CA LEU A 455 -3.29 18.40 0.99
C LEU A 455 -2.62 19.01 2.24
N LYS A 456 -1.29 19.11 2.27
CA LYS A 456 -0.50 19.40 3.47
C LYS A 456 -1.02 20.60 4.28
N SER A 457 -1.20 21.76 3.64
CA SER A 457 -1.65 22.97 4.35
C SER A 457 -3.04 22.85 4.96
N ARG A 458 -3.94 22.08 4.34
CA ARG A 458 -5.30 21.84 4.84
C ARG A 458 -5.30 20.85 6.00
N ILE A 459 -4.43 19.83 5.93
CA ILE A 459 -4.22 18.88 7.03
C ILE A 459 -3.66 19.61 8.25
N GLU A 460 -2.62 20.42 8.07
CA GLU A 460 -2.00 21.22 9.15
C GLU A 460 -3.02 22.17 9.78
N PHE A 461 -3.83 22.85 8.96
CA PHE A 461 -4.91 23.70 9.46
C PHE A 461 -5.92 22.90 10.30
N ALA A 462 -6.42 21.77 9.78
CA ALA A 462 -7.39 20.93 10.49
C ALA A 462 -6.85 20.38 11.81
N ALA A 463 -5.62 19.86 11.81
CA ALA A 463 -4.97 19.37 13.02
C ALA A 463 -4.82 20.49 14.07
N SER A 464 -4.48 21.73 13.65
CA SER A 464 -4.39 22.87 14.56
C SER A 464 -5.72 23.30 15.17
N GLN A 465 -6.85 23.10 14.46
CA GLN A 465 -8.19 23.41 14.97
C GLN A 465 -8.61 22.37 16.01
N ARG A 466 -8.36 21.08 15.74
CA ARG A 466 -8.65 20.00 16.69
C ARG A 466 -7.87 20.15 18.00
N LEU A 467 -6.58 20.49 17.91
CA LEU A 467 -5.76 20.75 19.11
C LEU A 467 -6.30 21.92 19.93
N ARG A 468 -6.74 23.01 19.28
CA ARG A 468 -7.36 24.15 19.98
C ARG A 468 -8.64 23.76 20.71
N GLN A 469 -9.54 23.04 20.02
CA GLN A 469 -10.78 22.54 20.65
C GLN A 469 -10.50 21.66 21.86
N PHE A 470 -9.51 20.78 21.78
CA PHE A 470 -9.10 19.94 22.92
C PHE A 470 -8.59 20.78 24.11
N TYR A 471 -7.78 21.81 23.87
CA TYR A 471 -7.33 22.69 24.96
C TYR A 471 -8.46 23.51 25.57
N ASP A 472 -9.42 23.97 24.76
CA ASP A 472 -10.59 24.71 25.24
C ASP A 472 -11.57 23.83 26.05
N GLU A 473 -11.64 22.52 25.77
CA GLU A 473 -12.48 21.57 26.51
C GLU A 473 -11.87 21.12 27.85
N VAL A 474 -10.54 21.16 27.97
CA VAL A 474 -9.80 20.71 29.17
C VAL A 474 -9.44 21.87 30.11
N SER A 475 -9.53 23.12 29.64
CA SER A 475 -9.34 24.35 30.43
C SER A 475 -10.65 24.80 31.07
#